data_AF-A0ABD0RSF3-F1
#
_entry.id   AF-A0ABD0RSF3-F1
#
_cell.length_a   1.000
_cell.length_b   1.000
_cell.length_c   1.000
_cell.angle_alpha   90.00
_cell.angle_beta   90.00
_cell.angle_gamma   90.00
#
_symmetry.space_group_name_H-M   'P 1'
#
loop_
_entity.id
_entity.type
_entity.pdbx_description
1 polymer ?
#
loop_
_entity_poly.entity_id
_entity_poly.type
_entity_poly.pdbx_seq_one_letter_code
_entity_poly.pdbx_strand_id
1 'polypeptide(L)' 'IVKRMLEGFGTKGYIANLGHGLYPDMDPENVGAFVEAVHAHSRQLLNRK' A
#
# COMPACT_ATOMS: atom_id res chain seq x y z
N ILE A 1 -6.27 -0.70 -6.48
CA ILE A 1 -5.94 -1.99 -5.82
C ILE A 1 -5.51 -1.76 -4.37
N VAL A 2 -4.50 -0.93 -4.10
CA VAL A 2 -3.96 -0.64 -2.75
C VAL A 2 -5.03 -0.28 -1.72
N LYS A 3 -6.00 0.60 -2.06
CA LYS A 3 -7.11 0.95 -1.16
C LYS A 3 -7.89 -0.27 -0.66
N ARG A 4 -8.30 -1.17 -1.57
CA ARG A 4 -9.05 -2.39 -1.23
C ARG A 4 -8.23 -3.35 -0.35
N MET A 5 -6.92 -3.46 -0.63
CA MET A 5 -6.00 -4.24 0.19
C MET A 5 -5.97 -3.71 1.64
N LEU A 6 -5.79 -2.40 1.82
CA LEU A 6 -5.76 -1.78 3.15
C LEU A 6 -7.11 -1.83 3.88
N GLU A 7 -8.22 -1.74 3.17
CA GLU A 7 -9.56 -1.92 3.75
C GLU A 7 -9.78 -3.36 4.23
N GLY A 8 -9.19 -4.35 3.55
CA GLY A 8 -9.26 -5.76 3.95
C GLY A 8 -8.37 -6.12 5.15
N PHE A 9 -7.12 -5.65 5.17
CA PHE A 9 -6.19 -5.93 6.29
C PHE A 9 -6.41 -5.03 7.50
N GLY A 10 -6.86 -3.80 7.29
CA GLY A 10 -6.88 -2.76 8.31
C GLY A 10 -5.51 -2.13 8.58
N THR A 11 -5.46 -1.25 9.59
CA THR A 11 -4.29 -0.38 9.85
C THR A 11 -3.52 -0.73 11.12
N LYS A 12 -4.03 -1.65 11.96
CA LYS A 12 -3.39 -2.01 13.23
C LYS A 12 -2.60 -3.29 13.08
N GLY A 13 -1.31 -3.26 13.39
CA GLY A 13 -0.44 -4.44 13.30
C GLY A 13 -0.21 -4.94 11.88
N TYR A 14 -0.31 -4.07 10.88
CA TYR A 14 -0.15 -4.41 9.47
C TYR A 14 0.98 -3.60 8.83
N ILE A 15 1.92 -4.31 8.19
CA ILE A 15 2.99 -3.72 7.38
C ILE A 15 2.71 -4.10 5.94
N ALA A 16 2.40 -3.12 5.10
CA ALA A 16 2.13 -3.35 3.69
C ALA A 16 3.42 -3.75 2.96
N ASN A 17 3.32 -4.75 2.09
CA ASN A 17 4.39 -5.18 1.21
C ASN A 17 3.77 -5.83 -0.05
N LEU A 18 4.62 -6.14 -1.02
CA LEU A 18 4.26 -7.01 -2.14
C LEU A 18 4.22 -8.47 -1.68
N GLY A 19 3.48 -9.31 -2.40
CA GLY A 19 3.43 -10.75 -2.14
C GLY A 19 4.68 -11.52 -2.61
N HIS A 20 5.55 -10.87 -3.38
CA HIS A 20 6.82 -11.42 -3.88
C HIS A 20 7.80 -10.27 -4.19
N GLY A 21 9.01 -10.60 -4.63
CA GLY A 21 10.00 -9.62 -5.06
C GLY A 21 9.56 -8.82 -6.29
N LEU A 22 10.10 -7.60 -6.42
CA LEU A 22 9.97 -6.80 -7.63
C LEU A 22 10.66 -7.51 -8.79
N TYR A 23 10.05 -7.45 -9.97
CA TYR A 23 10.71 -7.89 -11.21
C TYR A 23 11.71 -6.83 -11.68
N PRO A 24 12.85 -7.22 -12.29
CA PRO A 24 13.89 -6.28 -12.72
C PRO A 24 13.43 -5.25 -13.76
N ASP A 25 12.38 -5.57 -14.52
CA ASP A 25 11.79 -4.75 -15.59
C ASP A 25 10.63 -3.86 -15.11
N MET A 26 10.32 -3.87 -13.81
CA MET A 26 9.28 -3.02 -13.26
C MET A 26 9.73 -1.55 -13.24
N ASP A 27 8.86 -0.66 -13.73
CA ASP A 27 9.08 0.78 -13.69
C ASP A 27 9.16 1.30 -12.24
N PRO A 28 10.26 1.97 -11.83
CA PRO A 28 10.41 2.56 -10.51
C PRO A 28 9.27 3.52 -10.13
N GLU A 29 8.67 4.23 -11.08
CA GLU A 29 7.56 5.16 -10.81
C GLU A 29 6.32 4.41 -10.30
N ASN A 30 6.07 3.19 -10.79
CA ASN A 30 4.98 2.35 -10.29
C ASN A 30 5.24 1.88 -8.86
N VAL A 31 6.51 1.64 -8.50
CA VAL A 31 6.91 1.31 -7.12
C VAL A 31 6.68 2.52 -6.21
N GLY A 32 7.07 3.72 -6.66
CA GLY A 32 6.76 4.98 -5.98
C GLY A 32 5.26 5.16 -5.75
N ALA A 33 4.46 5.00 -6.80
CA ALA A 33 3.00 5.10 -6.74
C ALA A 33 2.39 4.11 -5.74
N PHE A 34 2.92 2.89 -5.62
CA PHE A 34 2.49 1.93 -4.61
C PHE A 34 2.76 2.45 -3.18
N VAL A 35 3.96 2.94 -2.91
CA VAL A 35 4.36 3.47 -1.59
C VAL A 35 3.50 4.68 -1.22
N GLU A 36 3.32 5.63 -2.14
CA GLU A 36 2.49 6.80 -1.92
C GLU A 36 1.03 6.45 -1.65
N ALA A 37 0.47 5.52 -2.43
CA ALA A 37 -0.90 5.05 -2.23
C ALA A 37 -1.08 4.37 -0.86
N VAL A 38 -0.11 3.57 -0.41
CA VAL A 38 -0.13 2.95 0.93
C VAL A 38 -0.18 4.02 2.02
N HIS A 39 0.70 5.02 1.94
CA HIS A 39 0.76 6.12 2.89
C HIS A 39 -0.51 6.98 2.90
N ALA A 40 -1.04 7.35 1.73
CA ALA A 40 -2.22 8.19 1.62
C ALA A 40 -3.47 7.51 2.17
N HIS A 41 -3.73 6.27 1.74
CA HIS A 41 -4.94 5.56 2.12
C HIS A 41 -4.91 5.06 3.57
N SER A 42 -3.75 4.66 4.11
CA SER A 42 -3.64 4.27 5.53
C SER A 42 -3.93 5.46 6.46
N ARG A 43 -3.41 6.65 6.16
CA ARG A 43 -3.75 7.89 6.90
C ARG A 43 -5.23 8.22 6.83
N GLN A 44 -5.83 8.12 5.64
CA GLN A 44 -7.28 8.33 5.48
C GLN A 44 -8.09 7.34 6.32
N LEU A 45 -7.70 6.07 6.38
CA LEU A 45 -8.39 5.05 7.19
C LEU A 45 -8.22 5.27 8.69
N LEU A 46 -7.06 5.77 9.14
CA LEU A 46 -6.84 6.13 10.54
C LEU A 46 -7.69 7.33 10.96
N ASN A 47 -7.79 8.36 10.11
CA ASN A 47 -8.54 9.58 10.42
C ASN A 47 -10.07 9.41 10.35
N ARG A 48 -10.54 8.29 9.78
CA ARG A 48 -11.97 7.95 9.68
C ARG A 48 -12.47 7.13 10.88
N LYS A 49 -11.58 6.71 11.76
CA LYS A 49 -11.89 5.98 13.00
C LYS A 49 -11.95 6.96 14.17
#